data_AF-A0A7S0W660-F1
#
_entry.id   AF-A0A7S0W660-F1
#
_cell.length_a   1.000
_cell.length_b   1.000
_cell.length_c   1.000
_cell.angle_alpha   90.00
_cell.angle_beta   90.00
_cell.angle_gamma   90.00
#
_symmetry.space_group_name_H-M   'P 1'
#
loop_
_entity.id
_entity.type
_entity.pdbx_description
1 polymer ?
#
loop_
_entity_poly.entity_id
_entity_poly.type
_entity_poly.pdbx_seq_one_letter_code
_entity_poly.pdbx_strand_id
1 'polypeptide(L)'
;SNVPSSVLCVSISLPIIHQLPAGDPFAKALLLGIAFSNNIGGMTTPIASPQNVIAFAACEQVGCNLTFTSWMFFSLPFCGVLLLATWALLRYRYPPQMHLLRLTDLTRDQPSLKGSQVLALSITVSTVVAWALWKPLQLEPIFGSMGVAGLVPVCLFFSTGLLEREDFEKGLNWTVLVLIGGGLALGHVMERSYLLHIASSTIVAALGGA
;
A
#
# COMPACT_ATOMS: atom_id res chain seq x y z
N SER A 1 2.16 -2.92 -2.24
CA SER A 1 2.44 -4.01 -1.29
C SER A 1 3.73 -3.71 -0.55
N ASN A 2 3.70 -3.87 0.78
CA ASN A 2 4.77 -3.40 1.66
C ASN A 2 6.02 -4.30 1.56
N VAL A 3 5.84 -5.60 1.29
CA VAL A 3 6.95 -6.56 1.23
C VAL A 3 7.79 -6.41 -0.05
N PRO A 4 7.25 -6.46 -1.28
CA PRO A 4 8.05 -6.31 -2.50
C PRO A 4 8.74 -4.95 -2.59
N SER A 5 8.05 -3.88 -2.19
CA SER A 5 8.61 -2.53 -2.18
C SER A 5 9.79 -2.41 -1.20
N SER A 6 9.70 -3.02 -0.02
CA SER A 6 10.82 -3.07 0.94
C SER A 6 12.04 -3.79 0.37
N VAL A 7 11.83 -4.94 -0.28
CA VAL A 7 12.91 -5.72 -0.89
C VAL A 7 13.60 -4.91 -1.99
N LEU A 8 12.84 -4.28 -2.89
CA LEU A 8 13.37 -3.43 -3.95
C LEU A 8 14.17 -2.24 -3.41
N CYS A 9 13.61 -1.51 -2.43
CA CYS A 9 14.29 -0.37 -1.81
C CYS A 9 15.58 -0.78 -1.09
N VAL A 10 15.58 -1.93 -0.40
CA VAL A 10 16.79 -2.48 0.23
C VAL A 10 17.83 -2.80 -0.83
N SER A 11 17.46 -3.51 -1.91
CA SER A 11 18.38 -3.85 -3.00
C SER A 11 19.04 -2.62 -3.64
N ILE A 12 18.27 -1.54 -3.83
CA ILE A 12 18.79 -0.26 -4.36
C ILE A 12 19.71 0.45 -3.34
N SER A 13 19.47 0.25 -2.04
CA SER A 13 20.21 0.90 -0.97
C SER A 13 21.49 0.16 -0.58
N LEU A 14 21.63 -1.12 -0.92
CA LEU A 14 22.80 -1.94 -0.58
C LEU A 14 24.14 -1.33 -1.04
N PRO A 15 24.30 -0.82 -2.28
CA PRO A 15 25.54 -0.18 -2.71
C PRO A 15 25.92 1.03 -1.85
N ILE A 16 24.92 1.78 -1.36
CA ILE A 16 25.14 2.92 -0.47
C ILE A 16 25.64 2.42 0.88
N ILE A 17 25.01 1.37 1.43
CA ILE A 17 25.37 0.78 2.72
C ILE A 17 26.80 0.22 2.69
N HIS A 18 27.22 -0.41 1.60
CA HIS A 18 28.57 -0.98 1.46
C HIS A 18 29.69 0.07 1.41
N GLN A 19 29.36 1.33 1.08
CA GLN A 19 30.33 2.44 1.09
C GLN A 19 30.46 3.13 2.45
N LEU A 20 29.60 2.79 3.41
CA LEU A 20 29.63 3.39 4.75
C LEU A 20 30.74 2.75 5.61
N PRO A 21 31.38 3.53 6.51
CA PRO A 21 32.28 2.99 7.51
C PRO A 21 31.59 1.90 8.35
N ALA A 22 32.35 0.87 8.75
CA ALA A 22 31.84 -0.18 9.60
C ALA A 22 31.30 0.41 10.92
N GLY A 23 30.01 0.21 11.18
CA GLY A 23 29.34 0.70 12.39
C GLY A 23 28.68 2.07 12.27
N ASP A 24 28.65 2.71 11.08
CA ASP A 24 27.93 3.98 10.91
C ASP A 24 26.44 3.82 11.26
N PRO A 25 25.90 4.60 12.23
CA PRO A 25 24.48 4.60 12.58
C PRO A 25 23.55 4.84 11.40
N PHE A 26 24.02 5.51 10.34
CA PHE A 26 23.24 5.80 9.14
C PHE A 26 22.75 4.53 8.42
N ALA A 27 23.53 3.44 8.41
CA ALA A 27 23.09 2.19 7.81
C ALA A 27 21.83 1.63 8.51
N LYS A 28 21.79 1.73 9.84
CA LYS A 28 20.60 1.35 10.64
C LYS A 28 19.44 2.30 10.37
N ALA A 29 19.71 3.60 10.33
CA ALA A 29 18.70 4.60 10.02
C ALA A 29 18.05 4.37 8.65
N LEU A 30 18.86 4.02 7.63
CA LEU A 30 18.39 3.77 6.28
C LEU A 30 17.51 2.52 6.19
N LEU A 31 17.96 1.39 6.77
CA LEU A 31 17.18 0.15 6.77
C LEU A 31 15.87 0.29 7.56
N LEU A 32 15.91 0.93 8.74
CA LEU A 32 14.70 1.21 9.51
C LEU A 32 13.79 2.20 8.77
N GLY A 33 14.35 3.22 8.13
CA GLY A 33 13.62 4.17 7.31
C GLY A 33 12.86 3.50 6.17
N ILE A 34 13.49 2.55 5.48
CA ILE A 34 12.84 1.74 4.44
C ILE A 34 11.70 0.92 5.05
N ALA A 35 11.93 0.24 6.18
CA ALA A 35 10.89 -0.58 6.82
C ALA A 35 9.67 0.26 7.26
N PHE A 36 9.88 1.38 7.95
CA PHE A 36 8.79 2.25 8.39
C PHE A 36 8.08 2.94 7.23
N SER A 37 8.82 3.46 6.24
CA SER A 37 8.21 4.13 5.08
C SER A 37 7.37 3.19 4.24
N ASN A 38 7.78 1.92 4.08
CA ASN A 38 6.97 0.92 3.40
C ASN A 38 5.68 0.57 4.16
N ASN A 39 5.73 0.54 5.49
CA ASN A 39 4.53 0.32 6.31
C ASN A 39 3.56 1.51 6.21
N ILE A 40 4.06 2.73 6.37
CA ILE A 40 3.26 3.97 6.26
C ILE A 40 2.70 4.11 4.83
N GLY A 41 3.52 3.87 3.81
CA GLY A 41 3.11 3.89 2.40
C GLY A 41 1.96 2.91 2.11
N GLY A 42 1.94 1.78 2.82
CA GLY A 42 0.86 0.79 2.75
C GLY A 42 -0.52 1.29 3.18
N MET A 43 -0.63 2.44 3.85
CA MET A 43 -1.89 3.03 4.29
C MET A 43 -2.45 4.07 3.31
N THR A 44 -1.63 4.58 2.39
CA THR A 44 -1.92 5.75 1.55
C THR A 44 -3.15 5.61 0.66
N THR A 45 -3.36 4.43 0.06
CA THR A 45 -4.50 4.15 -0.83
C THR A 45 -5.26 2.92 -0.36
N PRO A 46 -6.57 2.82 -0.67
CA PRO A 46 -7.38 1.64 -0.33
C PRO A 46 -6.83 0.32 -0.88
N ILE A 47 -6.13 0.37 -2.01
CA ILE A 47 -5.55 -0.80 -2.68
C ILE A 47 -4.11 -1.12 -2.27
N ALA A 48 -3.46 -0.25 -1.47
CA ALA A 48 -2.04 -0.42 -1.12
C ALA A 48 -1.80 -1.68 -0.27
N SER A 49 -2.77 -2.02 0.59
CA SER A 49 -2.69 -3.16 1.49
C SER A 49 -4.05 -3.83 1.75
N PRO A 50 -4.07 -5.16 2.05
CA PRO A 50 -5.30 -5.92 2.30
C PRO A 50 -6.17 -5.37 3.43
N GLN A 51 -5.57 -4.89 4.52
CA GLN A 51 -6.29 -4.35 5.66
C GLN A 51 -7.14 -3.14 5.31
N ASN A 52 -6.75 -2.35 4.30
CA ASN A 52 -7.53 -1.19 3.86
C ASN A 52 -8.79 -1.66 3.13
N VAL A 53 -8.69 -2.72 2.31
CA VAL A 53 -9.84 -3.33 1.64
C VAL A 53 -10.84 -3.90 2.65
N ILE A 54 -10.34 -4.56 3.70
CA ILE A 54 -11.20 -5.07 4.79
C ILE A 54 -11.91 -3.90 5.49
N ALA A 55 -11.23 -2.78 5.73
CA ALA A 55 -11.85 -1.60 6.34
C ALA A 55 -12.96 -1.01 5.46
N PHE A 56 -12.79 -0.99 4.13
CA PHE A 56 -13.85 -0.60 3.20
C PHE A 56 -15.07 -1.53 3.30
N ALA A 57 -14.85 -2.85 3.26
CA ALA A 57 -15.92 -3.84 3.38
C ALA A 57 -16.66 -3.73 4.73
N ALA A 58 -15.95 -3.48 5.82
CA ALA A 58 -16.54 -3.27 7.13
C ALA A 58 -17.35 -1.96 7.21
N CYS A 59 -16.88 -0.86 6.59
CA CYS A 59 -17.66 0.39 6.52
C CYS A 59 -18.97 0.18 5.76
N GLU A 60 -18.92 -0.54 4.64
CA GLU A 60 -20.10 -0.84 3.83
C GLU A 60 -21.16 -1.61 4.63
N GLN A 61 -20.76 -2.57 5.48
CA GLN A 61 -21.66 -3.32 6.35
C GLN A 61 -22.43 -2.43 7.35
N VAL A 62 -21.83 -1.35 7.83
CA VAL A 62 -22.47 -0.40 8.77
C VAL A 62 -23.15 0.79 8.07
N GLY A 63 -23.29 0.74 6.74
CA GLY A 63 -23.91 1.80 5.93
C GLY A 63 -23.02 3.03 5.71
N CYS A 64 -21.72 2.93 6.01
CA CYS A 64 -20.74 3.96 5.74
C CYS A 64 -20.22 3.82 4.29
N ASN A 65 -20.48 4.85 3.48
CA ASN A 65 -19.99 4.93 2.11
C ASN A 65 -18.62 5.61 2.05
N LEU A 66 -17.59 4.82 2.31
CA LEU A 66 -16.20 5.25 2.19
C LEU A 66 -15.78 5.25 0.71
N THR A 67 -15.27 6.38 0.23
CA THR A 67 -14.85 6.54 -1.17
C THR A 67 -13.33 6.53 -1.29
N PHE A 68 -12.81 6.13 -2.45
CA PHE A 68 -11.36 6.15 -2.72
C PHE A 68 -10.77 7.55 -2.50
N THR A 69 -11.46 8.58 -2.97
CA THR A 69 -11.09 10.00 -2.80
C THR A 69 -11.07 10.40 -1.32
N SER A 70 -12.12 10.07 -0.57
CA SER A 70 -12.22 10.41 0.87
C SER A 70 -11.11 9.75 1.68
N TRP A 71 -10.79 8.48 1.38
CA TRP A 71 -9.68 7.79 2.04
C TRP A 71 -8.35 8.46 1.76
N MET A 72 -8.04 8.75 0.49
CA MET A 72 -6.78 9.39 0.12
C MET A 72 -6.65 10.78 0.72
N PHE A 73 -7.73 11.56 0.75
CA PHE A 73 -7.73 12.91 1.31
C PHE A 73 -7.34 12.92 2.79
N PHE A 74 -7.74 11.89 3.55
CA PHE A 74 -7.34 11.73 4.95
C PHE A 74 -5.97 11.05 5.10
N SER A 75 -5.75 9.97 4.37
CA SER A 75 -4.57 9.11 4.54
C SER A 75 -3.29 9.76 4.03
N LEU A 76 -3.31 10.46 2.90
CA LEU A 76 -2.12 11.10 2.34
C LEU A 76 -1.47 12.14 3.28
N PRO A 77 -2.19 13.14 3.80
CA PRO A 77 -1.58 14.10 4.73
C PRO A 77 -1.14 13.42 6.01
N PHE A 78 -1.91 12.47 6.54
CA PHE A 78 -1.55 11.71 7.73
C PHE A 78 -0.24 10.91 7.53
N CYS A 79 -0.13 10.18 6.42
CA CYS A 79 1.08 9.46 6.05
C CYS A 79 2.27 10.40 5.85
N GLY A 80 2.05 11.58 5.26
CA GLY A 80 3.08 12.61 5.12
C GLY A 80 3.64 13.08 6.46
N VAL A 81 2.76 13.36 7.43
CA VAL A 81 3.17 13.72 8.79
C VAL A 81 3.93 12.58 9.46
N LEU A 82 3.46 11.33 9.34
CA LEU A 82 4.15 10.17 9.90
C LEU A 82 5.52 9.92 9.26
N LEU A 83 5.66 10.13 7.95
CA LEU A 83 6.93 10.00 7.25
C LEU A 83 7.93 11.06 7.74
N LEU A 84 7.50 12.31 7.87
CA LEU A 84 8.33 13.39 8.41
C LEU A 84 8.73 13.14 9.86
N ALA A 85 7.78 12.68 10.70
CA ALA A 85 8.04 12.34 12.09
C ALA A 85 9.03 11.17 12.22
N THR A 86 8.87 10.14 11.40
CA THR A 86 9.77 8.98 11.35
C THR A 86 11.16 9.41 10.89
N TRP A 87 11.25 10.21 9.83
CA TRP A 87 12.51 10.75 9.34
C TRP A 87 13.23 11.58 10.41
N ALA A 88 12.51 12.48 11.09
CA ALA A 88 13.06 13.30 12.17
C ALA A 88 13.55 12.43 13.34
N LEU A 89 12.75 11.43 13.75
CA LEU A 89 13.10 10.49 14.81
C LEU A 89 14.37 9.70 14.47
N LEU A 90 14.45 9.16 13.26
CA LEU A 90 15.62 8.40 12.81
C LEU A 90 16.86 9.29 12.72
N ARG A 91 16.71 10.52 12.22
CA ARG A 91 17.81 11.47 12.14
C ARG A 91 18.31 11.89 13.52
N TYR A 92 17.42 12.05 14.49
CA TYR A 92 17.76 12.36 15.87
C TYR A 92 18.44 11.18 16.58
N ARG A 93 17.90 9.96 16.42
CA ARG A 93 18.38 8.76 17.13
C ARG A 93 19.64 8.14 16.54
N TYR A 94 19.86 8.30 15.24
CA TYR A 94 20.96 7.73 14.47
C TYR A 94 21.64 8.80 13.62
N PRO A 95 22.39 9.73 14.24
CA PRO A 95 23.10 10.74 13.49
C PRO A 95 24.17 10.11 12.58
N PRO A 96 24.23 10.48 11.29
CA PRO A 96 25.25 10.00 10.38
C PRO A 96 26.62 10.53 10.82
N GLN A 97 27.63 9.67 10.79
CA GLN A 97 29.00 10.06 11.09
C GLN A 97 29.70 10.69 9.88
N MET A 98 29.29 10.28 8.68
CA MET A 98 29.78 10.85 7.42
C MET A 98 28.84 11.93 6.90
N HIS A 99 29.38 13.10 6.57
CA HIS A 99 28.62 14.22 5.99
C HIS A 99 28.64 14.25 4.46
N LEU A 100 29.57 13.54 3.81
CA LEU A 100 29.74 13.56 2.36
C LEU A 100 29.97 12.15 1.81
N LEU A 101 28.96 11.57 1.16
CA LEU A 101 29.10 10.39 0.31
C LEU A 101 29.50 10.84 -1.09
N ARG A 102 30.70 10.46 -1.55
CA ARG A 102 31.09 10.64 -2.95
C ARG A 102 30.57 9.46 -3.78
N LEU A 103 29.35 9.60 -4.30
CA LEU A 103 28.68 8.63 -5.18
C LEU A 103 29.26 8.66 -6.61
N THR A 104 30.58 8.81 -6.76
CA THR A 104 31.25 9.09 -8.04
C THR A 104 31.10 7.95 -9.06
N ASP A 105 30.77 6.74 -8.61
CA ASP A 105 30.65 5.54 -9.45
C ASP A 105 29.20 5.03 -9.64
N LEU A 106 28.19 5.75 -9.14
CA LEU A 106 26.78 5.35 -9.34
C LEU A 106 26.16 5.89 -10.65
N THR A 107 26.90 6.67 -11.42
CA THR A 107 26.55 7.08 -12.79
C THR A 107 26.70 5.90 -13.75
N ARG A 108 25.90 4.86 -13.51
CA ARG A 108 25.54 3.89 -14.55
C ARG A 108 24.70 4.65 -15.56
N ASP A 109 25.00 4.51 -16.85
CA ASP A 109 24.14 4.97 -17.96
C ASP A 109 22.69 4.81 -17.55
N GLN A 110 21.98 5.91 -17.31
CA GLN A 110 20.57 5.81 -16.98
C GLN A 110 19.87 5.36 -18.25
N PRO A 111 19.37 4.11 -18.32
CA PRO A 111 18.70 3.67 -19.53
C PRO A 111 17.48 4.57 -19.71
N SER A 112 17.35 5.16 -20.90
CA SER A 112 16.12 5.87 -21.27
C SER A 112 14.92 4.97 -21.00
N LEU A 113 13.85 5.51 -20.43
CA LEU A 113 12.62 4.76 -20.18
C LEU A 113 12.20 4.05 -21.47
N LYS A 114 12.13 2.71 -21.42
CA LYS A 114 11.66 1.93 -22.57
C LYS A 114 10.19 2.25 -22.81
N GLY A 115 9.74 2.18 -24.07
CA GLY A 115 8.33 2.43 -24.42
C GLY A 115 7.35 1.57 -23.59
N SER A 116 7.74 0.34 -23.25
CA SER A 116 6.97 -0.55 -22.37
C SER A 116 6.87 -0.03 -20.92
N GLN A 117 7.92 0.58 -20.37
CA GLN A 117 7.92 1.15 -19.03
C GLN A 117 7.02 2.41 -18.96
N VAL A 118 7.06 3.24 -20.00
CA VAL A 118 6.19 4.42 -20.11
C VAL A 118 4.73 3.99 -20.23
N LEU A 119 4.44 2.96 -21.03
CA LEU A 119 3.09 2.40 -21.16
C LEU A 119 2.60 1.81 -19.83
N ALA A 120 3.43 1.05 -19.12
CA ALA A 120 3.04 0.50 -17.83
C ALA A 120 2.74 1.61 -16.81
N LEU A 121 3.62 2.62 -16.74
CA LEU A 121 3.42 3.78 -15.87
C LEU A 121 2.15 4.55 -16.23
N SER A 122 1.88 4.76 -17.53
CA SER A 122 0.71 5.51 -17.98
C SER A 122 -0.58 4.78 -17.61
N ILE A 123 -0.67 3.46 -17.82
CA ILE A 123 -1.83 2.63 -17.43
C ILE A 123 -2.04 2.68 -15.91
N THR A 124 -0.96 2.54 -15.12
CA THR A 124 -1.08 2.57 -13.66
C THR A 124 -1.54 3.94 -13.16
N VAL A 125 -0.92 5.03 -13.62
CA VAL A 125 -1.27 6.39 -13.20
C VAL A 125 -2.69 6.74 -13.64
N SER A 126 -3.07 6.42 -14.88
CA SER A 126 -4.44 6.68 -15.37
C SER A 126 -5.47 5.92 -14.55
N THR A 127 -5.19 4.68 -14.14
CA THR A 127 -6.07 3.87 -13.29
C THR A 127 -6.25 4.50 -11.92
N VAL A 128 -5.16 4.90 -11.26
CA VAL A 128 -5.21 5.54 -9.93
C VAL A 128 -5.99 6.85 -10.00
N VAL A 129 -5.76 7.66 -11.03
CA VAL A 129 -6.51 8.91 -11.25
C VAL A 129 -7.99 8.62 -11.53
N ALA A 130 -8.31 7.63 -12.35
CA ALA A 130 -9.70 7.24 -12.63
C ALA A 130 -10.43 6.81 -11.34
N TRP A 131 -9.78 6.04 -10.46
CA TRP A 131 -10.35 5.68 -9.17
C TRP A 131 -10.46 6.86 -8.20
N ALA A 132 -9.48 7.75 -8.16
CA ALA A 132 -9.55 8.96 -7.36
C ALA A 132 -10.67 9.92 -7.84
N LEU A 133 -11.00 9.88 -9.13
CA LEU A 133 -12.05 10.67 -9.74
C LEU A 133 -13.37 9.91 -9.90
N TRP A 134 -13.50 8.71 -9.35
CA TRP A 134 -14.63 7.82 -9.59
C TRP A 134 -16.00 8.46 -9.28
N LYS A 135 -16.12 9.00 -8.06
CA LYS A 135 -17.31 9.69 -7.58
C LYS A 135 -17.52 11.06 -8.22
N PRO A 136 -16.52 11.96 -8.32
CA PRO A 136 -16.73 13.27 -8.93
C PRO A 136 -17.07 13.20 -10.43
N LEU A 137 -16.57 12.20 -11.18
CA LEU A 137 -16.92 12.00 -12.59
C LEU A 137 -18.17 11.13 -12.81
N GLN A 138 -18.80 10.61 -11.75
CA GLN A 138 -19.97 9.72 -11.84
C GLN A 138 -19.74 8.56 -12.83
N LEU A 139 -18.63 7.83 -12.68
CA LEU A 139 -18.24 6.77 -13.62
C LEU A 139 -19.07 5.47 -13.47
N GLU A 140 -19.83 5.34 -12.38
CA GLU A 140 -20.61 4.13 -12.06
C GLU A 140 -21.60 3.68 -13.16
N PRO A 141 -22.37 4.57 -13.82
CA PRO A 141 -23.32 4.15 -14.86
C PRO A 141 -22.64 3.61 -16.13
N ILE A 142 -21.38 3.99 -16.38
CA ILE A 142 -20.65 3.65 -17.60
C ILE A 142 -19.82 2.38 -17.40
N PHE A 143 -19.11 2.31 -16.27
CA PHE A 143 -18.11 1.26 -16.01
C PHE A 143 -18.52 0.27 -14.93
N GLY A 144 -19.69 0.43 -14.31
CA GLY A 144 -20.18 -0.44 -13.24
C GLY A 144 -19.56 -0.08 -11.88
N SER A 145 -19.40 -1.08 -11.01
CA SER A 145 -18.76 -0.84 -9.71
C SER A 145 -17.25 -0.61 -9.86
N MET A 146 -16.66 0.13 -8.92
CA MET A 146 -15.22 0.42 -8.89
C MET A 146 -14.37 -0.88 -8.93
N GLY A 147 -14.87 -1.96 -8.33
CA GLY A 147 -14.22 -3.28 -8.35
C GLY A 147 -14.18 -3.90 -9.74
N VAL A 148 -15.27 -3.80 -10.52
CA VAL A 148 -15.32 -4.31 -11.90
C VAL A 148 -14.37 -3.52 -12.80
N ALA A 149 -14.31 -2.20 -12.63
CA ALA A 149 -13.38 -1.34 -13.36
C ALA A 149 -11.90 -1.67 -13.10
N GLY A 150 -11.59 -2.31 -11.96
CA GLY A 150 -10.26 -2.83 -11.68
C GLY A 150 -9.80 -3.95 -12.62
N LEU A 151 -10.71 -4.57 -13.37
CA LEU A 151 -10.37 -5.54 -14.41
C LEU A 151 -9.82 -4.89 -15.68
N VAL A 152 -10.16 -3.63 -15.96
CA VAL A 152 -9.71 -2.89 -17.14
C VAL A 152 -8.17 -2.84 -17.24
N PRO A 153 -7.42 -2.35 -16.23
CA PRO A 153 -5.96 -2.35 -16.31
C PRO A 153 -5.39 -3.76 -16.42
N VAL A 154 -6.01 -4.77 -15.77
CA VAL A 154 -5.58 -6.17 -15.89
C VAL A 154 -5.66 -6.62 -17.35
N CYS A 155 -6.80 -6.40 -18.02
CA CYS A 155 -6.96 -6.71 -19.43
C CYS A 155 -5.94 -5.96 -20.31
N LEU A 156 -5.71 -4.67 -20.05
CA LEU A 156 -4.73 -3.86 -20.80
C LEU A 156 -3.30 -4.38 -20.64
N PHE A 157 -2.89 -4.76 -19.44
CA PHE A 157 -1.55 -5.30 -19.19
C PHE A 157 -1.31 -6.62 -19.91
N PHE A 158 -2.31 -7.51 -19.93
CA PHE A 158 -2.21 -8.78 -20.67
C PHE A 158 -2.33 -8.59 -22.19
N SER A 159 -3.20 -7.71 -22.66
CA SER A 159 -3.38 -7.48 -24.11
C SER A 159 -2.17 -6.83 -24.76
N THR A 160 -1.42 -6.02 -24.00
CA THR A 160 -0.19 -5.35 -24.47
C THR A 160 1.05 -6.25 -24.34
N GLY A 161 0.92 -7.44 -23.74
CA GLY A 161 2.05 -8.33 -23.45
C GLY A 161 3.01 -7.79 -22.38
N LEU A 162 2.55 -6.83 -21.56
CA LEU A 162 3.33 -6.29 -20.45
C LEU A 162 3.38 -7.22 -19.24
N LEU A 163 2.38 -8.09 -19.08
CA LEU A 163 2.32 -9.14 -18.07
C LEU A 163 2.17 -10.49 -18.73
N GLU A 164 2.96 -11.45 -18.28
CA GLU A 164 2.82 -12.86 -18.65
C GLU A 164 2.01 -13.63 -17.60
N ARG A 165 1.54 -14.83 -17.96
CA ARG A 165 0.80 -15.70 -17.05
C ARG A 165 1.57 -16.00 -15.76
N GLU A 166 2.89 -16.17 -15.87
CA GLU A 166 3.74 -16.46 -14.72
C GLU A 166 3.82 -15.29 -13.73
N ASP A 167 3.86 -14.05 -14.24
CA ASP A 167 3.87 -12.84 -13.40
C ASP A 167 2.59 -12.73 -12.58
N PHE A 168 1.47 -13.15 -13.16
CA PHE A 168 0.19 -13.19 -12.47
C PHE A 168 0.14 -14.25 -11.39
N GLU A 169 0.60 -15.47 -11.69
CA GLU A 169 0.63 -16.57 -10.74
C GLU A 169 1.54 -16.29 -9.54
N LYS A 170 2.75 -15.76 -9.80
CA LYS A 170 3.75 -15.46 -8.78
C LYS A 170 3.49 -14.12 -8.08
N GLY A 171 2.90 -13.16 -8.78
CA GLY A 171 2.67 -11.79 -8.29
C GLY A 171 1.41 -11.65 -7.44
N LEU A 172 0.37 -12.46 -7.68
CA LEU A 172 -0.83 -12.46 -6.84
C LEU A 172 -0.63 -13.35 -5.60
N ASN A 173 -0.82 -12.75 -4.44
CA ASN A 173 -0.82 -13.49 -3.19
C ASN A 173 -2.19 -14.15 -2.97
N TRP A 174 -2.36 -15.36 -3.51
CA TRP A 174 -3.58 -16.17 -3.39
C TRP A 174 -4.01 -16.38 -1.94
N THR A 175 -3.05 -16.58 -1.03
CA THR A 175 -3.31 -16.74 0.40
C THR A 175 -4.01 -15.52 0.98
N VAL A 176 -3.60 -14.30 0.59
CA VAL A 176 -4.21 -13.05 1.04
C VAL A 176 -5.64 -12.92 0.52
N LEU A 177 -5.91 -13.27 -0.73
CA LEU A 177 -7.26 -13.23 -1.30
C LEU A 177 -8.20 -14.19 -0.57
N VAL A 178 -7.75 -15.43 -0.34
CA VAL A 178 -8.50 -16.43 0.43
C VAL A 178 -8.71 -15.99 1.88
N LEU A 179 -7.70 -15.36 2.50
CA LEU A 179 -7.80 -14.84 3.88
C LEU A 179 -8.83 -13.73 4.00
N ILE A 180 -8.86 -12.78 3.06
CA ILE A 180 -9.87 -11.71 3.04
C ILE A 180 -11.27 -12.33 2.88
N GLY A 181 -11.45 -13.22 1.91
CA GLY A 181 -12.74 -13.90 1.67
C GLY A 181 -13.21 -14.71 2.88
N GLY A 182 -12.31 -15.49 3.48
CA GLY A 182 -12.59 -16.27 4.69
C GLY A 182 -12.89 -15.39 5.91
N GLY A 183 -12.18 -14.28 6.08
CA GLY A 183 -12.43 -13.31 7.16
C GLY A 183 -13.79 -12.64 7.05
N LEU A 184 -14.18 -12.21 5.84
CA LEU A 184 -15.50 -11.63 5.58
C LEU A 184 -16.62 -12.67 5.80
N ALA A 185 -16.42 -13.91 5.34
CA ALA A 185 -17.38 -14.99 5.56
C ALA A 185 -17.54 -15.30 7.06
N LEU A 186 -16.44 -15.38 7.81
CA LEU A 186 -16.46 -15.60 9.25
C LEU A 186 -17.17 -14.45 9.98
N GLY A 187 -16.89 -13.19 9.60
CA GLY A 187 -17.57 -12.02 10.14
C GLY A 187 -19.10 -12.10 9.95
N HIS A 188 -19.55 -12.48 8.75
CA HIS A 188 -20.98 -12.64 8.48
C HIS A 188 -21.62 -13.80 9.26
N VAL A 189 -20.88 -14.91 9.49
CA VAL A 189 -21.35 -16.02 10.33
C VAL A 189 -21.44 -15.61 11.80
N MET A 190 -20.47 -14.85 12.32
CA MET A 190 -20.49 -14.32 13.69
C MET A 190 -21.65 -13.36 13.93
N GLU A 191 -22.00 -12.56 12.93
CA GLU A 191 -23.18 -11.69 12.93
C GLU A 191 -24.47 -12.51 12.98
N ARG A 192 -24.65 -13.47 12.06
CA ARG A 192 -25.85 -14.32 11.99
C ARG A 192 -26.03 -15.25 13.19
N SER A 193 -24.94 -15.67 13.82
CA SER A 193 -24.97 -16.53 15.00
C SER A 193 -25.21 -15.78 16.31
N TYR A 194 -25.39 -14.45 16.27
CA TYR A 194 -25.49 -13.57 17.44
C TYR A 194 -24.25 -13.54 18.34
N LEU A 195 -23.17 -14.22 17.97
CA LEU A 195 -21.95 -14.26 18.75
C LEU A 195 -21.30 -12.87 18.87
N LEU A 196 -21.38 -12.06 17.80
CA LEU A 196 -20.91 -10.69 17.82
C LEU A 196 -21.69 -9.82 18.82
N HIS A 197 -23.01 -10.05 18.95
CA HIS A 197 -23.87 -9.32 19.89
C HIS A 197 -23.61 -9.70 21.35
N ILE A 198 -23.36 -10.99 21.62
CA ILE A 198 -22.99 -11.45 22.97
C ILE A 198 -21.63 -10.87 23.38
N ALA A 199 -20.65 -10.90 22.48
CA ALA A 199 -19.34 -10.32 22.73
C ALA A 199 -19.42 -8.80 22.96
N SER A 200 -20.15 -8.07 22.12
CA SER A 200 -20.29 -6.62 22.25
C SER A 200 -20.99 -6.22 23.55
N SER A 201 -22.11 -6.87 23.90
CA SER A 201 -22.83 -6.60 25.15
C SER A 201 -21.98 -6.88 26.39
N THR A 202 -21.18 -7.95 26.38
CA THR A 202 -20.26 -8.26 27.49
C THR A 202 -19.18 -7.17 27.65
N ILE A 203 -18.62 -6.68 26.54
CA ILE A 203 -17.62 -5.61 26.56
C ILE A 203 -18.24 -4.29 27.05
N VAL A 204 -19.44 -3.94 26.58
CA VAL A 204 -20.16 -2.73 27.00
C VAL A 204 -20.46 -2.77 28.50
N ALA A 205 -20.94 -3.92 29.01
CA ALA A 205 -21.17 -4.11 30.43
C ALA A 205 -19.87 -3.98 31.26
N ALA A 206 -18.75 -4.51 30.75
CA ALA A 206 -17.44 -4.39 31.40
C ALA A 206 -16.90 -2.95 31.39
N LEU A 207 -17.26 -2.13 30.40
CA LEU A 207 -16.90 -0.72 30.29
C LEU A 207 -17.83 0.23 31.08
N GLY A 208 -18.83 -0.32 31.79
CA GLY A 208 -19.77 0.46 32.60
C GLY A 208 -20.93 1.07 31.81
N GLY A 209 -21.16 0.62 30.57
CA GLY A 209 -22.36 0.94 29.82
C GLY A 209 -23.53 0.11 30.34
N ALA A 210 -24.51 0.78 30.94
CA ALA A 210 -25.83 0.23 31.26
C ALA A 210 -26.63 -0.06 29.99
#